data_AF-A0A925T3G5-F1
#
_entry.id   AF-A0A925T3G5-F1
#
_cell.length_a   1.000
_cell.length_b   1.000
_cell.length_c   1.000
_cell.angle_alpha   90.00
_cell.angle_beta   90.00
_cell.angle_gamma   90.00
#
_symmetry.space_group_name_H-M   'P 1'
#
loop_
_entity.id
_entity.type
_entity.pdbx_description
1 polymer ?
#
loop_
_entity_poly.entity_id
_entity_poly.type
_entity_poly.pdbx_seq_one_letter_code
_entity_poly.pdbx_strand_id
1 'polypeptide(L)'
;MNEALGKDPCAEFAKNILGAVNSKKNPALAGGDLAKIFETFLANGGDYTRVMPPGSAGYGNPIGNIMDKGGARIYLSPATDLQAAFDANGTLAELFHLAGSKKHYGDRALADAARAIRGYAALADERLRPQDNIYSGSYKKGPKEAPDYGYSIYFHTIQRIKCSVRGLSQ
;
A
#
# COMPACT_ATOMS: atom_id res chain seq x y z
N MET A 1 -13.04 4.20 -7.96
CA MET A 1 -11.84 4.35 -7.10
C MET A 1 -11.97 5.52 -6.12
N ASN A 2 -12.43 6.69 -6.56
CA ASN A 2 -12.75 7.82 -5.67
C ASN A 2 -13.67 7.45 -4.49
N GLU A 3 -14.62 6.54 -4.70
CA GLU A 3 -15.47 6.04 -3.60
C GLU A 3 -14.67 5.33 -2.49
N ALA A 4 -13.68 4.48 -2.81
CA ALA A 4 -12.91 3.75 -1.80
C ALA A 4 -11.92 4.66 -1.06
N LEU A 5 -11.37 5.65 -1.77
CA LEU A 5 -10.47 6.69 -1.24
C LEU A 5 -11.20 7.69 -0.33
N GLY A 6 -12.50 7.91 -0.56
CA GLY A 6 -13.34 8.84 0.20
C GLY A 6 -14.19 8.21 1.31
N LYS A 7 -14.07 6.90 1.59
CA LYS A 7 -14.73 6.29 2.77
C LYS A 7 -13.97 6.66 4.03
N ASP A 8 -14.70 7.10 5.06
CA ASP A 8 -14.13 7.51 6.35
C ASP A 8 -13.06 6.55 6.90
N PRO A 9 -13.25 5.20 6.90
CA PRO A 9 -12.25 4.31 7.47
C PRO A 9 -10.95 4.22 6.66
N CYS A 10 -11.02 4.34 5.32
CA CYS A 10 -9.83 4.28 4.47
C CYS A 10 -9.08 5.60 4.47
N ALA A 11 -9.81 6.72 4.39
CA ALA A 11 -9.24 8.06 4.45
C ALA A 11 -8.56 8.31 5.80
N GLU A 12 -9.18 7.90 6.91
CA GLU A 12 -8.57 7.98 8.24
C GLU A 12 -7.35 7.06 8.35
N PHE A 13 -7.45 5.82 7.86
CA PHE A 13 -6.32 4.90 7.82
C PHE A 13 -5.12 5.49 7.08
N ALA A 14 -5.37 6.01 5.88
CA ALA A 14 -4.39 6.71 5.07
C ALA A 14 -3.70 7.84 5.82
N LYS A 15 -4.49 8.73 6.40
CA LYS A 15 -3.99 9.89 7.14
C LYS A 15 -3.12 9.48 8.33
N ASN A 16 -3.54 8.47 9.08
CA ASN A 16 -2.79 7.99 10.24
C ASN A 16 -1.46 7.34 9.83
N ILE A 17 -1.48 6.44 8.85
CA ILE A 17 -0.26 5.77 8.36
C ILE A 17 0.69 6.78 7.76
N LEU A 18 0.22 7.56 6.80
CA LEU A 18 1.05 8.50 6.06
C LEU A 18 1.56 9.59 6.98
N GLY A 19 0.75 10.06 7.95
CA GLY A 19 1.19 10.98 9.00
C GLY A 19 2.30 10.40 9.88
N ALA A 20 2.26 9.12 10.20
CA ALA A 20 3.27 8.43 11.01
C ALA A 20 4.59 8.17 10.26
N VAL A 21 4.54 7.87 8.95
CA VAL A 21 5.75 7.69 8.12
C VAL A 21 6.26 8.99 7.49
N ASN A 22 5.51 10.08 7.62
CA ASN A 22 5.88 11.33 6.97
C ASN A 22 7.20 11.89 7.53
N SER A 23 8.05 12.40 6.65
CA SER A 23 9.11 13.32 7.05
C SER A 23 8.63 14.76 6.79
N LYS A 24 9.05 15.73 7.61
CA LYS A 24 8.65 17.15 7.47
C LYS A 24 8.91 17.79 6.08
N LYS A 25 9.49 17.08 5.12
CA LYS A 25 9.90 17.53 3.79
C LYS A 25 9.16 16.82 2.63
N ASN A 26 8.04 16.15 2.89
CA ASN A 26 7.27 15.47 1.83
C ASN A 26 6.03 16.28 1.40
N PRO A 27 6.11 17.05 0.30
CA PRO A 27 4.98 17.84 -0.21
C PRO A 27 3.82 16.99 -0.76
N ALA A 28 4.08 15.76 -1.24
CA ALA A 28 3.04 14.84 -1.72
C ALA A 28 2.10 14.39 -0.58
N LEU A 29 2.58 14.46 0.67
CA LEU A 29 1.90 14.01 1.87
C LEU A 29 1.23 15.09 2.70
N ALA A 30 1.04 16.31 2.19
CA ALA A 30 0.39 17.36 2.97
C ALA A 30 -1.02 16.91 3.44
N GLY A 31 -1.12 16.45 4.69
CA GLY A 31 -2.34 15.93 5.30
C GLY A 31 -2.58 14.41 5.23
N GLY A 32 -1.71 13.62 4.57
CA GLY A 32 -1.88 12.16 4.44
C GLY A 32 -3.09 11.74 3.60
N ASP A 33 -3.50 12.59 2.66
CA ASP A 33 -4.69 12.42 1.83
C ASP A 33 -4.38 11.57 0.59
N LEU A 34 -4.81 10.31 0.59
CA LEU A 34 -4.62 9.41 -0.56
C LEU A 34 -5.35 9.87 -1.82
N ALA A 35 -6.49 10.57 -1.70
CA ALA A 35 -7.18 11.10 -2.88
C ALA A 35 -6.32 12.15 -3.57
N LYS A 36 -5.74 13.07 -2.79
CA LYS A 36 -4.79 14.07 -3.31
C LYS A 36 -3.52 13.44 -3.89
N ILE A 37 -3.01 12.37 -3.28
CA ILE A 37 -1.87 11.62 -3.82
C ILE A 37 -2.26 11.01 -5.17
N PHE A 38 -3.43 10.39 -5.27
CA PHE A 38 -3.92 9.83 -6.53
C PHE A 38 -4.13 10.92 -7.60
N GLU A 39 -4.69 12.06 -7.24
CA GLU A 39 -4.82 13.23 -8.13
C GLU A 39 -3.45 13.71 -8.60
N THR A 40 -2.45 13.76 -7.71
CA THR A 40 -1.08 14.16 -8.06
C THR A 40 -0.46 13.16 -9.04
N PHE A 41 -0.66 11.86 -8.81
CA PHE A 41 -0.24 10.80 -9.73
C PHE A 41 -0.83 11.01 -11.14
N LEU A 42 -2.13 11.25 -11.24
CA LEU A 42 -2.79 11.51 -12.52
C LEU A 42 -2.34 12.82 -13.18
N ALA A 43 -2.28 13.91 -12.40
CA ALA A 43 -1.93 15.25 -12.89
C ALA A 43 -0.50 15.32 -13.43
N ASN A 44 0.40 14.55 -12.83
CA ASN A 44 1.78 14.42 -13.30
C ASN A 44 1.93 13.40 -14.43
N GLY A 45 0.84 12.84 -14.98
CA GLY A 45 0.90 11.92 -16.12
C GLY A 45 1.34 10.50 -15.75
N GLY A 46 1.07 10.08 -14.52
CA GLY A 46 1.31 8.71 -14.09
C GLY A 46 0.40 7.72 -14.82
N ASP A 47 0.90 6.50 -15.01
CA ASP A 47 0.22 5.46 -15.76
C ASP A 47 0.28 4.08 -15.09
N TYR A 48 -0.42 3.12 -15.69
CA TYR A 48 -0.43 1.73 -15.26
C TYR A 48 0.29 0.84 -16.28
N THR A 49 0.94 -0.22 -15.80
CA THR A 49 1.58 -1.22 -16.64
C THR A 49 1.25 -2.64 -16.21
N ARG A 50 1.17 -3.55 -17.18
CA ARG A 50 1.11 -5.01 -16.97
C ARG A 50 2.45 -5.69 -17.18
N VAL A 51 3.47 -4.92 -17.58
CA VAL A 51 4.84 -5.41 -17.72
C VAL A 51 5.49 -5.33 -16.36
N MET A 52 5.81 -6.50 -15.80
CA MET A 52 6.46 -6.62 -14.51
C MET A 52 7.85 -5.97 -14.56
N PRO A 53 8.16 -4.99 -13.69
CA PRO A 53 9.48 -4.39 -13.67
C PRO A 53 10.52 -5.41 -13.14
N PRO A 54 11.79 -5.34 -13.60
CA PRO A 54 12.84 -6.23 -13.11
C PRO A 54 12.98 -6.15 -11.58
N GLY A 55 13.05 -7.30 -10.91
CA GLY A 55 13.17 -7.38 -9.45
C GLY A 55 11.86 -7.23 -8.67
N SER A 56 10.72 -7.05 -9.36
CA SER A 56 9.38 -7.06 -8.75
C SER A 56 9.01 -8.42 -8.13
N ALA A 57 8.25 -8.38 -7.05
CA ALA A 57 7.63 -9.56 -6.43
C ALA A 57 6.39 -10.08 -7.20
N GLY A 58 5.90 -9.39 -8.24
CA GLY A 58 4.89 -9.89 -9.18
C GLY A 58 3.41 -9.66 -8.84
N TYR A 59 3.08 -8.91 -7.78
CA TYR A 59 1.68 -8.69 -7.35
C TYR A 59 1.20 -7.24 -7.55
N GLY A 60 2.06 -6.28 -7.24
CA GLY A 60 1.88 -4.84 -7.44
C GLY A 60 3.21 -4.17 -7.15
N ASN A 61 3.61 -3.14 -7.91
CA ASN A 61 4.87 -2.42 -7.64
C ASN A 61 4.76 -0.94 -8.04
N PRO A 62 5.30 -0.02 -7.22
CA PRO A 62 5.43 1.37 -7.57
C PRO A 62 6.71 1.57 -8.38
N ILE A 63 6.65 2.37 -9.45
CA ILE A 63 7.79 2.65 -10.32
C ILE A 63 8.01 4.16 -10.36
N GLY A 64 9.26 4.58 -10.17
CA GLY A 64 9.69 5.98 -10.26
C GLY A 64 9.10 6.88 -9.16
N ASN A 65 8.88 8.17 -9.44
CA ASN A 65 8.52 9.18 -8.43
C ASN A 65 7.29 9.98 -8.83
N ILE A 66 6.33 10.11 -7.92
CA ILE A 66 5.07 10.82 -8.12
C ILE A 66 5.24 12.33 -8.33
N MET A 67 6.34 12.91 -7.85
CA MET A 67 6.63 14.33 -8.03
C MET A 67 7.24 14.65 -9.41
N ASP A 68 7.68 13.63 -10.14
CA ASP A 68 8.30 13.79 -11.46
C ASP A 68 7.23 13.63 -12.55
N LYS A 69 7.12 14.61 -13.46
CA LYS A 69 6.15 14.57 -14.56
C LYS A 69 6.47 13.41 -15.51
N GLY A 70 5.52 12.49 -15.68
CA GLY A 70 5.64 11.23 -16.42
C GLY A 70 6.51 10.19 -15.71
N GLY A 71 6.91 10.47 -14.47
CA GLY A 71 7.93 9.70 -13.75
C GLY A 71 7.37 8.58 -12.88
N ALA A 72 6.06 8.51 -12.64
CA ALA A 72 5.45 7.49 -11.80
C ALA A 72 4.62 6.48 -12.61
N ARG A 73 4.78 5.20 -12.32
CA ARG A 73 3.92 4.13 -12.86
C ARG A 73 3.52 3.16 -11.77
N ILE A 74 2.39 2.48 -11.94
CA ILE A 74 1.97 1.37 -11.07
C ILE A 74 1.91 0.10 -11.92
N TYR A 75 2.75 -0.87 -11.58
CA TYR A 75 2.61 -2.22 -12.11
C TYR A 75 1.48 -2.94 -11.36
N LEU A 76 0.57 -3.55 -12.11
CA LEU A 76 -0.55 -4.34 -11.59
C LEU A 76 -0.61 -5.68 -12.35
N SER A 77 -0.58 -6.80 -11.62
CA SER A 77 -0.58 -8.11 -12.25
C SER A 77 -1.92 -8.44 -12.94
N PRO A 78 -1.89 -9.21 -14.04
CA PRO A 78 -3.11 -9.74 -14.65
C PRO A 78 -3.87 -10.69 -13.71
N ALA A 79 -5.20 -10.63 -13.71
CA ALA A 79 -6.09 -11.52 -12.98
C ALA A 79 -7.20 -12.03 -13.91
N THR A 80 -7.57 -13.31 -13.79
CA THR A 80 -8.44 -13.98 -14.77
C THR A 80 -9.90 -13.55 -14.71
N ASP A 81 -10.44 -13.16 -13.56
CA ASP A 81 -11.90 -12.94 -13.41
C ASP A 81 -12.30 -11.72 -12.57
N LEU A 82 -11.34 -11.05 -11.93
CA LEU A 82 -11.59 -9.93 -11.00
C LEU A 82 -10.65 -8.75 -11.24
N GLN A 83 -10.20 -8.56 -12.49
CA GLN A 83 -9.16 -7.59 -12.84
C GLN A 83 -9.44 -6.18 -12.27
N ALA A 84 -10.66 -5.66 -12.42
CA ALA A 84 -11.01 -4.33 -11.91
C ALA A 84 -10.84 -4.20 -10.39
N ALA A 85 -11.16 -5.26 -9.64
CA ALA A 85 -11.04 -5.25 -8.19
C ALA A 85 -9.59 -5.43 -7.75
N PHE A 86 -8.82 -6.30 -8.43
CA PHE A 86 -7.38 -6.43 -8.25
C PHE A 86 -6.65 -5.13 -8.57
N ASP A 87 -7.04 -4.44 -9.63
CA ASP A 87 -6.46 -3.15 -10.03
C ASP A 87 -6.74 -2.07 -9.00
N ALA A 88 -7.97 -1.99 -8.51
CA ALA A 88 -8.34 -1.04 -7.48
C ALA A 88 -7.58 -1.31 -6.17
N ASN A 89 -7.49 -2.56 -5.72
CA ASN A 89 -6.75 -2.89 -4.50
C ASN A 89 -5.24 -2.69 -4.67
N GLY A 90 -4.67 -3.12 -5.80
CA GLY A 90 -3.25 -2.92 -6.12
C GLY A 90 -2.92 -1.44 -6.24
N THR A 91 -3.78 -0.64 -6.88
CA THR A 91 -3.59 0.81 -6.92
C THR A 91 -3.58 1.42 -5.52
N LEU A 92 -4.55 1.05 -4.68
CA LEU A 92 -4.60 1.53 -3.30
C LEU A 92 -3.34 1.16 -2.52
N ALA A 93 -2.90 -0.08 -2.63
CA ALA A 93 -1.66 -0.57 -2.04
C ALA A 93 -0.46 0.28 -2.50
N GLU A 94 -0.26 0.41 -3.82
CA GLU A 94 0.90 1.09 -4.39
C GLU A 94 0.89 2.61 -4.16
N LEU A 95 -0.28 3.23 -3.99
CA LEU A 95 -0.36 4.66 -3.66
C LEU A 95 0.27 4.99 -2.30
N PHE A 96 0.18 4.11 -1.31
CA PHE A 96 0.90 4.30 -0.03
C PHE A 96 2.41 4.32 -0.24
N HIS A 97 2.92 3.48 -1.13
CA HIS A 97 4.34 3.41 -1.43
C HIS A 97 4.80 4.63 -2.24
N LEU A 98 4.04 5.01 -3.29
CA LEU A 98 4.31 6.20 -4.13
C LEU A 98 4.23 7.52 -3.35
N ALA A 99 3.58 7.53 -2.20
CA ALA A 99 3.41 8.71 -1.37
C ALA A 99 4.74 9.35 -0.93
N GLY A 100 5.88 8.67 -1.03
CA GLY A 100 7.18 9.24 -0.69
C GLY A 100 7.71 10.20 -1.77
N SER A 101 7.90 11.48 -1.44
CA SER A 101 8.29 12.54 -2.41
C SER A 101 9.65 12.39 -3.08
N LYS A 102 10.55 11.58 -2.49
CA LYS A 102 11.92 11.39 -2.99
C LYS A 102 12.22 9.95 -3.41
N LYS A 103 11.48 9.00 -2.86
CA LYS A 103 11.55 7.53 -3.03
C LYS A 103 10.28 6.91 -2.46
N HIS A 104 10.05 5.63 -2.72
CA HIS A 104 8.94 4.89 -2.14
C HIS A 104 9.08 4.71 -0.62
N TYR A 105 7.95 4.63 0.08
CA TYR A 105 7.93 3.99 1.40
C TYR A 105 8.04 2.48 1.22
N GLY A 106 8.97 1.84 1.93
CA GLY A 106 9.06 0.38 1.94
C GLY A 106 7.98 -0.25 2.84
N ASP A 107 7.63 -1.51 2.56
CA ASP A 107 6.64 -2.27 3.34
C ASP A 107 6.92 -2.21 4.85
N ARG A 108 8.20 -2.34 5.25
CA ARG A 108 8.60 -2.28 6.64
C ARG A 108 8.23 -0.96 7.32
N ALA A 109 8.45 0.18 6.67
CA ALA A 109 8.13 1.48 7.25
C ALA A 109 6.62 1.65 7.45
N LEU A 110 5.82 1.20 6.48
CA LEU A 110 4.36 1.24 6.55
C LEU A 110 3.82 0.27 7.62
N ALA A 111 4.39 -0.93 7.71
CA ALA A 111 4.04 -1.93 8.71
C ALA A 111 4.40 -1.47 10.13
N ASP A 112 5.60 -0.90 10.33
CA ASP A 112 6.06 -0.40 11.63
C ASP A 112 5.16 0.76 12.10
N ALA A 113 4.79 1.66 11.19
CA ALA A 113 3.82 2.72 11.47
C ALA A 113 2.44 2.16 11.81
N ALA A 114 1.94 1.19 11.04
CA ALA A 114 0.66 0.54 11.32
C ALA A 114 0.66 -0.14 12.70
N ARG A 115 1.74 -0.82 13.07
CA ARG A 115 1.88 -1.49 14.36
C ARG A 115 1.87 -0.51 15.54
N ALA A 116 2.44 0.68 15.36
CA ALA A 116 2.51 1.70 16.39
C ALA A 116 1.17 2.44 16.64
N ILE A 117 0.22 2.38 15.69
CA ILE A 117 -1.08 3.03 15.82
C ILE A 117 -2.03 2.16 16.64
N ARG A 118 -2.67 2.76 17.65
CA ARG A 118 -3.60 2.08 18.55
C ARG A 118 -4.73 1.40 17.77
N GLY A 119 -4.93 0.12 18.05
CA GLY A 119 -6.03 -0.68 17.48
C GLY A 119 -5.70 -1.35 16.14
N TYR A 120 -4.70 -0.88 15.38
CA TYR A 120 -4.32 -1.53 14.12
C TYR A 120 -3.60 -2.85 14.32
N ALA A 121 -2.79 -2.92 15.39
CA ALA A 121 -2.18 -4.14 15.89
C ALA A 121 -3.18 -5.30 15.98
N ALA A 122 -4.31 -5.08 16.66
CA ALA A 122 -5.34 -6.08 16.89
C ALA A 122 -5.97 -6.59 15.57
N LEU A 123 -6.17 -5.71 14.59
CA LEU A 123 -6.76 -6.10 13.29
C LEU A 123 -5.88 -7.11 12.54
N ALA A 124 -4.56 -6.92 12.59
CA ALA A 124 -3.65 -7.89 11.99
C ALA A 124 -3.57 -9.18 12.83
N ASP A 125 -3.53 -9.06 14.15
CA ASP A 125 -3.44 -10.20 15.07
C ASP A 125 -4.69 -11.11 14.99
N GLU A 126 -5.87 -10.54 14.69
CA GLU A 126 -7.12 -11.29 14.48
C GLU A 126 -7.19 -11.98 13.10
N ARG A 127 -6.55 -11.43 12.07
CA ARG A 127 -6.68 -11.91 10.69
C ARG A 127 -5.53 -12.80 10.24
N LEU A 128 -4.32 -12.57 10.76
CA LEU A 128 -3.13 -13.33 10.41
C LEU A 128 -2.89 -14.45 11.40
N ARG A 129 -2.45 -15.61 10.90
CA ARG A 129 -1.94 -16.66 11.78
C ARG A 129 -0.63 -16.16 12.41
N PRO A 130 -0.30 -16.55 13.65
CA PRO A 130 0.95 -16.15 14.31
C PRO A 130 2.23 -16.47 13.51
N GLN A 131 2.19 -17.44 12.60
CA GLN A 131 3.32 -17.82 11.74
C GLN A 131 3.49 -16.89 10.53
N ASP A 132 2.44 -16.18 10.12
CA ASP A 132 2.43 -15.25 8.98
C ASP A 132 2.59 -13.79 9.42
N ASN A 133 2.45 -13.50 10.72
CA ASN A 133 2.57 -12.16 11.28
C ASN A 133 4.01 -11.85 11.67
N ILE A 134 4.68 -10.95 10.95
CA ILE A 134 6.09 -10.57 11.16
C ILE A 134 6.42 -10.08 12.58
N TYR A 135 5.44 -9.56 13.33
CA TYR A 135 5.62 -9.08 14.70
C TYR A 135 5.34 -10.14 15.76
N SER A 136 4.88 -11.32 15.36
CA SER A 136 4.70 -12.46 16.26
C SER A 136 6.05 -13.14 16.50
N GLY A 137 6.33 -13.53 17.74
CA GLY A 137 7.49 -14.37 18.07
C GLY A 137 7.46 -15.76 17.42
N SER A 138 6.34 -16.15 16.81
CA SER A 138 6.17 -17.39 16.05
C SER A 138 6.33 -17.22 14.54
N TYR A 139 6.66 -16.03 14.04
CA TYR A 139 6.86 -15.79 12.61
C TYR A 139 7.93 -16.71 12.05
N LYS A 140 7.65 -17.35 10.91
CA LYS A 140 8.60 -18.20 10.21
C LYS A 140 8.73 -17.74 8.77
N LYS A 141 9.84 -17.09 8.46
CA LYS A 141 10.18 -16.72 7.09
C LYS A 141 10.31 -17.99 6.23
N GLY A 142 9.57 -18.04 5.14
CA GLY A 142 9.67 -19.09 4.14
C GLY A 142 11.03 -19.06 3.41
N PRO A 143 11.52 -20.22 2.92
CA PRO A 143 12.86 -20.32 2.32
C PRO A 143 13.04 -19.51 1.04
N LYS A 144 11.95 -19.10 0.37
CA LYS A 144 11.95 -18.29 -0.86
C LYS A 144 11.32 -16.91 -0.66
N GLU A 145 10.99 -16.54 0.57
CA GLU A 145 10.33 -15.26 0.83
C GLU A 145 11.32 -14.10 0.72
N ALA A 146 10.90 -13.03 0.07
CA ALA A 146 11.65 -11.78 0.02
C ALA A 146 11.81 -11.20 1.45
N PRO A 147 12.87 -10.40 1.72
CA PRO A 147 13.10 -9.80 3.04
C PRO A 147 11.90 -9.02 3.60
N ASP A 148 11.17 -8.32 2.74
CA ASP A 148 10.06 -7.46 3.14
C ASP A 148 8.68 -8.14 3.10
N TYR A 149 8.63 -9.43 2.74
CA TYR A 149 7.38 -10.16 2.52
C TYR A 149 6.45 -10.15 3.75
N GLY A 150 6.97 -10.46 4.93
CA GLY A 150 6.16 -10.46 6.16
C GLY A 150 5.61 -9.07 6.52
N TYR A 151 6.37 -8.00 6.27
CA TYR A 151 5.91 -6.64 6.48
C TYR A 151 4.81 -6.25 5.49
N SER A 152 4.96 -6.64 4.22
CA SER A 152 3.98 -6.43 3.17
C SER A 152 2.65 -7.11 3.53
N ILE A 153 2.70 -8.39 3.93
CA ILE A 153 1.51 -9.14 4.37
C ILE A 153 0.84 -8.46 5.57
N TYR A 154 1.62 -8.01 6.56
CA TYR A 154 1.10 -7.34 7.73
C TYR A 154 0.36 -6.05 7.38
N PHE A 155 1.02 -5.15 6.66
CA PHE A 155 0.46 -3.85 6.28
C PHE A 155 -0.76 -4.00 5.38
N HIS A 156 -0.66 -4.79 4.30
CA HIS A 156 -1.77 -4.94 3.34
C HIS A 156 -2.97 -5.68 3.93
N THR A 157 -2.79 -6.49 4.98
CA THR A 157 -3.93 -7.08 5.69
C THR A 157 -4.76 -6.01 6.39
N ILE A 158 -4.12 -5.08 7.11
CA ILE A 158 -4.82 -3.97 7.76
C ILE A 158 -5.42 -3.03 6.70
N GLN A 159 -4.66 -2.72 5.64
CA GLN A 159 -5.13 -1.89 4.53
C GLN A 159 -6.38 -2.48 3.88
N ARG A 160 -6.43 -3.80 3.59
CA ARG A 160 -7.63 -4.42 3.00
C ARG A 160 -8.87 -4.34 3.90
N ILE A 161 -8.67 -4.43 5.22
CA ILE A 161 -9.77 -4.28 6.20
C ILE A 161 -10.29 -2.84 6.19
N LYS A 162 -9.40 -1.84 6.22
CA LYS A 162 -9.76 -0.42 6.30
C LYS A 162 -10.19 0.20 4.97
N CYS A 163 -9.61 -0.27 3.88
CA CYS A 163 -9.81 0.23 2.52
C CYS A 163 -10.54 -0.79 1.64
N SER A 164 -11.63 -1.36 2.15
CA SER A 164 -12.36 -2.41 1.44
C SER A 164 -12.87 -1.94 0.07
N VAL A 165 -12.40 -2.63 -0.96
CA VAL A 165 -12.85 -2.50 -2.34
C VAL A 165 -14.00 -3.51 -2.55
N ARG A 166 -15.16 -3.03 -3.00
CA ARG A 166 -16.31 -3.91 -3.32
C ARG A 166 -15.88 -4.92 -4.40
N GLY A 167 -16.20 -6.20 -4.20
CA GLY A 167 -15.86 -7.29 -5.12
C GLY A 167 -14.66 -8.16 -4.71
N LEU A 168 -13.96 -7.85 -3.61
CA LEU A 168 -12.88 -8.67 -3.03
C LEU A 168 -13.12 -9.07 -1.56
N SER A 169 -14.35 -8.90 -1.05
CA SER A 169 -14.69 -9.34 0.31
C SER A 169 -14.63 -10.87 0.39
N GLN A 170 -13.58 -11.38 1.03
CA GLN A 170 -13.49 -12.74 1.59
C GLN A 170 -13.65 -12.67 3.11
#